data_AF-A0A353NLF8-F1
#
_entry.id   AF-A0A353NLF8-F1
#
_cell.length_a   1.000
_cell.length_b   1.000
_cell.length_c   1.000
_cell.angle_alpha   90.00
_cell.angle_beta   90.00
_cell.angle_gamma   90.00
#
_symmetry.space_group_name_H-M   'P 1'
#
loop_
_entity.id
_entity.type
_entity.pdbx_description
1 polymer ?
#
loop_
_entity_poly.entity_id
_entity_poly.type
_entity_poly.pdbx_seq_one_letter_code
_entity_poly.pdbx_strand_id
1 'polypeptide(L)'
;MGFANVGRIWTPESLARHLATLPPPNWCKAVTLHHTAEPSLAERPRGFLIQHIENLRHFYRDEKHWSAGPHLFINDDQIFGMSDFAGTGLHAVSFNSFSFGIEVLGDYDVEDPRTGRGFTCWTTAAG
;
A
#
# COMPACT_ATOMS: atom_id res chain seq x y z
N MET A 1 -9.48 -6.97 11.63
CA MET A 1 -9.79 -5.55 11.99
C MET A 1 -9.32 -4.69 10.83
N GLY A 2 -10.02 -3.61 10.46
CA GLY A 2 -9.75 -2.89 9.20
C GLY A 2 -8.34 -2.31 8.98
N PHE A 3 -7.54 -2.15 10.03
CA PHE A 3 -6.14 -1.68 9.98
C PHE A 3 -5.15 -2.67 10.62
N ALA A 4 -5.42 -3.98 10.52
CA ALA A 4 -4.70 -5.02 11.27
C ALA A 4 -3.22 -5.20 10.90
N ASN A 5 -2.79 -4.66 9.75
CA ASN A 5 -1.42 -4.84 9.26
C ASN A 5 -0.51 -3.64 9.52
N VAL A 6 -1.02 -2.58 10.16
CA VAL A 6 -0.21 -1.43 10.58
C VAL A 6 0.91 -1.88 11.51
N GLY A 7 2.11 -1.36 11.28
CA GLY A 7 3.33 -1.74 12.01
C GLY A 7 4.08 -2.93 11.39
N ARG A 8 3.54 -3.57 10.35
CA ARG A 8 4.23 -4.65 9.62
C ARG A 8 4.95 -4.11 8.39
N ILE A 9 6.15 -4.64 8.18
CA ILE A 9 7.00 -4.38 7.01
C ILE A 9 7.41 -5.72 6.40
N TRP A 10 7.42 -5.76 5.07
CA TRP A 10 7.90 -6.89 4.30
C TRP A 10 8.86 -6.44 3.19
N THR A 11 9.60 -7.42 2.67
CA THR A 11 10.15 -7.41 1.31
C THR A 11 9.16 -8.17 0.42
N PRO A 12 9.25 -8.10 -0.92
CA PRO A 12 8.43 -8.92 -1.79
C PRO A 12 8.44 -10.41 -1.41
N GLU A 13 9.62 -10.98 -1.12
CA GLU A 13 9.76 -12.39 -0.77
C GLU A 13 9.17 -12.74 0.60
N SER A 14 9.29 -11.84 1.59
CA SER A 14 8.71 -12.09 2.92
C SER A 14 7.20 -11.87 2.93
N LEU A 15 6.67 -10.97 2.09
CA LEU A 15 5.23 -10.82 1.89
C LEU A 15 4.65 -12.04 1.18
N ALA A 16 5.27 -12.52 0.09
CA ALA A 16 4.82 -13.71 -0.63
C ALA A 16 4.76 -14.93 0.30
N ARG A 17 5.78 -15.13 1.14
CA ARG A 17 5.77 -16.17 2.18
C ARG A 17 4.65 -15.97 3.19
N HIS A 18 4.39 -14.74 3.63
CA HIS A 18 3.31 -14.47 4.56
C HIS A 18 1.93 -14.75 3.94
N LEU A 19 1.68 -14.28 2.71
CA LEU A 19 0.43 -14.50 1.99
C LEU A 19 0.17 -15.99 1.76
N ALA A 20 1.21 -16.79 1.49
CA ALA A 20 1.09 -18.24 1.36
C ALA A 20 0.62 -18.96 2.64
N THR A 21 0.70 -18.31 3.82
CA THR A 21 0.15 -18.84 5.09
C THR A 21 -1.32 -18.51 5.30
N LEU A 22 -1.89 -17.64 4.46
CA LEU A 22 -3.27 -17.16 4.60
C LEU A 22 -4.18 -17.84 3.57
N PRO A 23 -5.46 -18.09 3.91
CA PRO A 23 -6.43 -18.51 2.91
C PRO A 23 -6.61 -17.39 1.86
N PRO A 24 -6.64 -17.70 0.56
CA PRO A 24 -6.94 -16.71 -0.46
C PRO A 24 -8.32 -16.07 -0.21
N PRO A 25 -8.43 -14.72 -0.22
CA PRO A 25 -9.70 -14.06 -0.03
C PRO A 25 -10.65 -14.37 -1.21
N ASN A 26 -11.89 -14.77 -0.90
CA ASN A 26 -12.90 -15.08 -1.92
C ASN A 26 -13.49 -13.83 -2.63
N TRP A 27 -13.20 -12.64 -2.10
CA TRP A 27 -13.71 -11.36 -2.63
C TRP A 27 -12.78 -10.78 -3.71
N CYS A 28 -11.46 -11.03 -3.62
CA CYS A 28 -10.46 -10.36 -4.44
C CYS A 28 -10.34 -10.99 -5.83
N LYS A 29 -10.49 -10.16 -6.86
CA LYS A 29 -10.45 -10.55 -8.29
C LYS A 29 -9.48 -9.70 -9.11
N ALA A 30 -8.94 -8.64 -8.53
CA ALA A 30 -8.05 -7.70 -9.18
C ALA A 30 -7.13 -7.01 -8.17
N VAL A 31 -6.09 -6.37 -8.67
CA VAL A 31 -5.22 -5.46 -7.91
C VAL A 31 -5.39 -4.07 -8.50
N THR A 32 -5.62 -3.07 -7.65
CA THR A 32 -5.67 -1.66 -8.06
C THR A 32 -4.39 -0.99 -7.57
N LEU A 33 -3.59 -0.53 -8.52
CA LEU A 33 -2.34 0.18 -8.25
C LEU A 33 -2.59 1.68 -8.34
N HIS A 34 -2.21 2.40 -7.30
CA HIS A 34 -2.19 3.85 -7.22
C HIS A 34 -0.76 4.32 -6.96
N HIS A 35 -0.54 5.61 -7.17
CA HIS A 35 0.59 6.31 -6.60
C HIS A 35 0.07 7.31 -5.58
N THR A 36 0.90 7.65 -4.61
CA THR A 36 0.46 8.49 -3.49
C THR A 36 0.05 9.89 -3.92
N ALA A 37 0.64 10.42 -5.00
CA ALA A 37 0.62 11.83 -5.42
C ALA A 37 1.24 12.76 -4.36
N GLU A 38 0.84 12.63 -3.10
CA GLU A 38 1.53 13.18 -1.94
C GLU A 38 1.67 12.08 -0.86
N PRO A 39 2.89 11.79 -0.39
CA PRO A 39 4.15 12.45 -0.72
C PRO A 39 4.80 11.93 -2.03
N SER A 40 5.58 12.80 -2.68
CA SER A 40 6.49 12.48 -3.79
C SER A 40 7.77 11.77 -3.33
N LEU A 41 8.60 11.29 -4.28
CA LEU A 41 9.90 10.69 -3.96
C LEU A 41 10.87 11.70 -3.32
N ALA A 42 10.75 12.98 -3.68
CA ALA A 42 11.55 14.07 -3.12
C ALA A 42 11.17 14.39 -1.66
N GLU A 43 9.89 14.31 -1.31
CA GLU A 43 9.40 14.50 0.06
C GLU A 43 9.68 13.30 0.98
N ARG A 44 9.91 12.13 0.38
CA ARG A 44 10.33 10.89 1.05
C ARG A 44 11.67 10.41 0.48
N PRO A 45 12.78 11.13 0.70
CA PRO A 45 14.08 10.76 0.17
C PRO A 45 14.62 9.44 0.75
N ARG A 46 14.04 8.96 1.85
CA ARG A 46 14.36 7.69 2.52
C ARG A 46 13.16 6.73 2.57
N GLY A 47 12.18 6.92 1.69
CA GLY A 47 10.97 6.10 1.67
C GLY A 47 10.03 6.34 2.83
N PHE A 48 9.14 5.37 3.07
CA PHE A 48 8.22 5.42 4.21
C PHE A 48 8.91 4.99 5.51
N LEU A 49 8.34 5.43 6.63
CA LEU A 49 8.64 4.93 7.97
C LEU A 49 7.35 4.34 8.53
N ILE A 50 7.44 3.42 9.50
CA ILE A 50 6.26 2.91 10.21
C ILE A 50 5.42 4.05 10.76
N GLN A 51 6.05 5.11 11.28
CA GLN A 51 5.34 6.29 11.77
C GLN A 51 4.48 6.98 10.71
N HIS A 52 4.90 6.99 9.44
CA HIS A 52 4.08 7.55 8.36
C HIS A 52 2.80 6.73 8.16
N ILE A 53 2.90 5.41 8.25
CA ILE A 53 1.75 4.50 8.14
C ILE A 53 0.83 4.62 9.36
N GLU A 54 1.39 4.78 10.56
CA GLU A 54 0.63 5.07 11.78
C GLU A 54 -0.12 6.40 11.69
N ASN A 55 0.49 7.43 11.12
CA ASN A 55 -0.16 8.73 10.88
C ASN A 55 -1.30 8.61 9.85
N LEU A 56 -1.10 7.86 8.77
CA LEU A 56 -2.16 7.58 7.79
C LEU A 56 -3.31 6.78 8.41
N ARG A 57 -3.02 5.81 9.29
CA ARG A 57 -4.04 5.09 10.05
C ARG A 57 -4.86 6.07 10.90
N HIS A 58 -4.20 6.98 11.62
CA HIS A 58 -4.88 7.99 12.44
C HIS A 58 -5.77 8.87 11.57
N PHE A 59 -5.25 9.40 10.46
CA PHE A 59 -6.02 10.22 9.54
C PHE A 59 -7.25 9.47 8.98
N TYR A 60 -7.07 8.27 8.44
CA TYR A 60 -8.19 7.50 7.88
C TYR A 60 -9.20 7.09 8.94
N ARG A 61 -8.76 6.56 10.09
CA ARG A 61 -9.66 6.02 11.12
C ARG A 61 -10.29 7.11 11.98
N ASP A 62 -9.48 8.04 12.48
CA ASP A 62 -9.88 8.95 13.55
C ASP A 62 -10.39 10.28 13.00
N GLU A 63 -9.81 10.78 11.90
CA GLU A 63 -10.24 12.05 11.29
C GLU A 63 -11.28 11.85 10.18
N LYS A 64 -11.11 10.83 9.33
CA LYS A 64 -12.04 10.52 8.23
C LYS A 64 -13.11 9.50 8.59
N HIS A 65 -12.98 8.82 9.73
CA HIS A 65 -13.90 7.77 10.19
C HIS A 65 -14.06 6.60 9.20
N TRP A 66 -13.03 6.34 8.41
CA TRP A 66 -13.00 5.20 7.50
C TRP A 66 -12.76 3.91 8.28
N SER A 67 -13.42 2.84 7.82
CA SER A 67 -13.30 1.52 8.44
C SER A 67 -11.99 0.80 8.08
N ALA A 68 -11.31 1.25 7.02
CA ALA A 68 -10.10 0.67 6.44
C ALA A 68 -9.36 1.72 5.58
N GLY A 69 -8.22 1.35 5.01
CA GLY A 69 -7.51 2.10 3.97
C GLY A 69 -7.10 1.19 2.82
N PRO A 70 -6.11 1.58 2.00
CA PRO A 70 -5.41 0.66 1.11
C PRO A 70 -4.80 -0.51 1.88
N HIS A 71 -4.51 -1.62 1.22
CA HIS A 71 -3.94 -2.78 1.90
C HIS A 71 -2.45 -2.61 2.14
N LEU A 72 -1.75 -2.05 1.15
CA LEU A 72 -0.30 -1.90 1.16
C LEU A 72 0.13 -0.50 0.72
N PHE A 73 1.24 -0.05 1.30
CA PHE A 73 2.03 1.08 0.82
C PHE A 73 3.42 0.55 0.43
N ILE A 74 3.93 0.90 -0.73
CA ILE A 74 5.17 0.35 -1.28
C ILE A 74 6.13 1.50 -1.61
N ASN A 75 7.38 1.37 -1.21
CA ASN A 75 8.48 2.22 -1.68
C ASN A 75 9.52 1.37 -2.42
N ASP A 76 10.71 1.94 -2.62
CA ASP A 76 11.80 1.35 -3.39
C ASP A 76 12.32 0.01 -2.85
N ASP A 77 12.18 -0.27 -1.55
CA ASP A 77 12.75 -1.46 -0.93
C ASP A 77 11.84 -2.18 0.09
N GLN A 78 10.72 -1.57 0.46
CA GLN A 78 9.86 -2.07 1.53
C GLN A 78 8.38 -2.03 1.17
N ILE A 79 7.63 -2.94 1.78
CA ILE A 79 6.18 -3.04 1.66
C ILE A 79 5.58 -2.91 3.05
N PHE A 80 4.75 -1.90 3.25
CA PHE A 80 4.13 -1.57 4.53
C PHE A 80 2.66 -2.00 4.54
N GLY A 81 2.25 -2.64 5.63
CA GLY A 81 0.87 -3.05 5.82
C GLY A 81 -0.04 -1.95 6.35
N MET A 82 -1.28 -1.93 5.87
CA MET A 82 -2.34 -1.10 6.43
C MET A 82 -3.58 -1.95 6.72
N SER A 83 -4.38 -2.25 5.70
CA SER A 83 -5.61 -3.04 5.88
C SER A 83 -5.39 -4.55 5.94
N ASP A 84 -6.35 -5.23 6.58
CA ASP A 84 -6.41 -6.68 6.70
C ASP A 84 -6.55 -7.35 5.33
N PHE A 85 -5.77 -8.40 5.07
CA PHE A 85 -5.79 -9.09 3.77
C PHE A 85 -7.01 -10.01 3.60
N ALA A 86 -7.69 -10.39 4.68
CA ALA A 86 -8.90 -11.19 4.62
C ALA A 86 -10.15 -10.36 4.22
N GLY A 87 -10.14 -9.05 4.47
CA GLY A 87 -11.27 -8.15 4.20
C GLY A 87 -10.99 -7.18 3.06
N THR A 88 -12.01 -6.43 2.64
CA THR A 88 -11.87 -5.37 1.63
C THR A 88 -11.28 -4.10 2.24
N GLY A 89 -10.48 -3.39 1.46
CA GLY A 89 -9.94 -2.07 1.78
C GLY A 89 -10.80 -0.90 1.28
N LEU A 90 -10.35 0.32 1.56
CA LEU A 90 -10.90 1.57 1.03
C LEU A 90 -9.80 2.35 0.31
N HIS A 91 -9.90 2.42 -1.01
CA HIS A 91 -8.90 3.05 -1.90
C HIS A 91 -9.54 3.63 -3.17
N ALA A 92 -10.53 2.94 -3.77
CA ALA A 92 -11.27 3.43 -4.93
C ALA A 92 -12.72 2.93 -4.90
N VAL A 93 -13.69 3.85 -4.80
CA VAL A 93 -15.12 3.54 -4.56
C VAL A 93 -15.66 2.45 -5.49
N SER A 94 -15.34 2.53 -6.78
CA SER A 94 -15.82 1.59 -7.80
C SER A 94 -15.16 0.20 -7.75
N PHE A 95 -14.06 0.05 -7.00
CA PHE A 95 -13.21 -1.15 -7.01
C PHE A 95 -13.01 -1.78 -5.63
N ASN A 96 -13.37 -1.09 -4.54
CA ASN A 96 -13.18 -1.56 -3.16
C ASN A 96 -13.77 -2.95 -2.90
N SER A 97 -14.89 -3.30 -3.53
CA SER A 97 -15.60 -4.57 -3.29
C SER A 97 -14.93 -5.79 -3.90
N PHE A 98 -13.98 -5.63 -4.84
CA PHE A 98 -13.37 -6.76 -5.55
C PHE A 98 -11.87 -6.60 -5.85
N SER A 99 -11.23 -5.49 -5.47
CA SER A 99 -9.80 -5.28 -5.74
C SER A 99 -8.96 -4.95 -4.52
N PHE A 100 -7.72 -5.45 -4.56
CA PHE A 100 -6.70 -5.20 -3.56
C PHE A 100 -5.97 -3.90 -3.90
N GLY A 101 -6.21 -2.84 -3.11
CA GLY A 101 -5.57 -1.54 -3.29
C GLY A 101 -4.15 -1.47 -2.74
N ILE A 102 -3.23 -0.96 -3.57
CA ILE A 102 -1.82 -0.73 -3.26
C ILE A 102 -1.47 0.71 -3.65
N GLU A 103 -0.81 1.43 -2.74
CA GLU A 103 -0.27 2.78 -2.97
C GLU A 103 1.25 2.73 -3.13
N VAL A 104 1.76 3.15 -4.28
CA VAL A 104 3.19 3.21 -4.57
C VAL A 104 3.71 4.62 -4.31
N LEU A 105 4.79 4.76 -3.53
CA LEU A 105 5.40 6.04 -3.21
C LEU A 105 5.79 6.79 -4.48
N GLY A 106 5.29 8.01 -4.64
CA GLY A 106 5.71 8.93 -5.69
C GLY A 106 4.56 9.76 -6.26
N ASP A 107 4.94 10.80 -6.97
CA ASP A 107 4.06 11.62 -7.80
C ASP A 107 4.39 11.40 -9.28
N TYR A 108 3.85 10.33 -9.88
CA TYR A 108 4.13 9.99 -11.27
C TYR A 108 3.31 10.78 -12.29
N ASP A 109 2.56 11.80 -11.86
CA ASP A 109 2.08 12.84 -12.76
C ASP A 109 3.24 13.75 -13.22
N VAL A 110 4.33 13.81 -12.43
CA VAL A 110 5.52 14.64 -12.72
C VAL A 110 6.86 13.89 -12.63
N GLU A 111 6.95 12.81 -11.86
CA GLU A 111 8.13 11.95 -11.72
C GLU A 111 8.13 10.83 -12.78
N ASP A 112 9.30 10.37 -13.24
CA ASP A 112 9.37 9.29 -14.23
C ASP A 112 9.26 7.90 -13.57
N PRO A 113 8.21 7.10 -13.86
CA PRO A 113 8.07 5.76 -13.30
C PRO A 113 8.98 4.73 -13.98
N ARG A 114 9.67 5.08 -15.07
CA ARG A 114 10.45 4.14 -15.89
C ARG A 114 11.96 4.26 -15.67
N THR A 115 12.40 5.21 -14.86
CA THR A 115 13.82 5.40 -14.53
C THR A 115 14.03 5.67 -13.03
N GLY A 116 15.28 5.58 -12.57
CA GLY A 116 15.67 5.97 -11.21
C GLY A 116 14.88 5.26 -10.10
N ARG A 117 14.62 5.98 -9.01
CA ARG A 117 13.87 5.46 -7.84
C ARG A 117 12.42 5.13 -8.17
N GLY A 118 11.79 5.85 -9.12
CA GLY A 118 10.44 5.56 -9.57
C GLY A 118 10.32 4.15 -10.16
N PHE A 119 11.26 3.78 -11.04
CA PHE A 119 11.34 2.43 -11.57
C PHE A 119 11.51 1.37 -10.47
N THR A 120 12.35 1.65 -9.47
CA THR A 120 12.55 0.73 -8.34
C THR A 120 11.26 0.54 -7.55
N CYS A 121 10.52 1.60 -7.21
CA CYS A 121 9.23 1.50 -6.51
C CYS A 121 8.23 0.61 -7.29
N TRP A 122 8.09 0.82 -8.59
CA TRP A 122 7.20 0.02 -9.43
C TRP A 122 7.66 -1.42 -9.63
N THR A 123 8.98 -1.65 -9.66
CA THR A 123 9.55 -3.01 -9.70
C THR A 123 9.25 -3.76 -8.42
N THR A 124 9.41 -3.11 -7.26
CA THR A 124 9.07 -3.70 -5.94
C THR A 124 7.58 -4.00 -5.83
N ALA A 125 6.71 -3.15 -6.40
CA ALA A 125 5.27 -3.37 -6.41
C ALA A 125 4.81 -4.52 -7.33
N ALA A 126 5.60 -4.84 -8.37
CA ALA A 126 5.31 -5.93 -9.32
C ALA A 126 5.86 -7.30 -8.89
N GLY A 127 6.70 -7.34 -7.84
CA GLY A 127 7.37 -8.55 -7.35
C GLY A 127 6.56 -9.44 -6.42
#